data_AF-A0A9D6L3V1-F1
#
_entry.id   AF-A0A9D6L3V1-F1
#
_cell.length_a   1.000
_cell.length_b   1.000
_cell.length_c   1.000
_cell.angle_alpha   90.00
_cell.angle_beta   90.00
_cell.angle_gamma   90.00
#
_symmetry.space_group_name_H-M   'P 1'
#
loop_
_entity.id
_entity.type
_entity.pdbx_description
1 polymer ?
#
loop_
_entity_poly.entity_id
_entity_poly.type
_entity_poly.pdbx_seq_one_letter_code
_entity_poly.pdbx_strand_id
1 'polypeptide(L)'
;DSLPLEREGPARAEVGLISWGATQGAVREAVQRFRQIGADVAALYPKLLWPLPVKALETFASSVKKVVVVEANKQGQLASMIRADTRIETHGIQTYSGVPISPWDIFGKEFIVRRNGEVYFNGAQSSDGVQDGSQGDVVSRVR
;
A
#
# COMPACT_ATOMS: atom_id res chain seq x y z
N ASP A 1 12.09 -7.56 20.89
CA ASP A 1 11.00 -7.47 19.90
C ASP A 1 9.99 -6.36 20.25
N SER A 2 10.46 -5.19 20.68
CA SER A 2 9.63 -4.17 21.35
C SER A 2 9.73 -2.78 20.70
N LEU A 3 10.16 -2.69 19.44
CA LEU A 3 10.07 -1.41 18.74
C LEU A 3 8.60 -1.12 18.46
N PRO A 4 8.10 0.07 18.82
CA PRO A 4 6.72 0.44 18.54
C PRO A 4 6.55 0.45 17.03
N LEU A 5 5.79 -0.52 16.51
CA LEU A 5 5.36 -0.49 15.14
C LEU A 5 4.21 0.46 15.04
N GLU A 6 4.42 1.48 14.23
CA GLU A 6 3.46 2.52 14.06
C GLU A 6 2.43 2.03 13.04
N ARG A 7 1.21 1.78 13.53
CA ARG A 7 0.07 1.28 12.75
C ARG A 7 -1.02 2.33 12.75
N GLU A 8 -1.68 2.48 11.61
CA GLU A 8 -2.83 3.36 11.42
C GLU A 8 -4.00 2.61 10.77
N GLY A 9 -5.20 3.17 10.91
CA GLY A 9 -6.41 2.62 10.32
C GLY A 9 -7.14 1.60 11.21
N PRO A 10 -8.24 1.03 10.70
CA PRO A 10 -9.09 0.12 11.46
C PRO A 10 -8.36 -1.17 11.84
N ALA A 11 -8.85 -1.89 12.86
CA ALA A 11 -8.26 -3.16 13.31
C ALA A 11 -8.31 -4.26 12.23
N ARG A 12 -9.30 -4.19 11.33
CA ARG A 12 -9.40 -5.02 10.12
C ARG A 12 -9.61 -4.11 8.92
N ALA A 13 -9.00 -4.42 7.79
CA ALA A 13 -9.10 -3.61 6.58
C ALA A 13 -9.13 -4.48 5.31
N GLU A 14 -9.69 -3.96 4.23
CA GLU A 14 -9.60 -4.63 2.93
C GLU A 14 -8.16 -4.58 2.40
N VAL A 15 -7.51 -3.43 2.58
CA VAL A 15 -6.12 -3.19 2.14
C VAL A 15 -5.27 -2.75 3.32
N GLY A 16 -4.08 -3.34 3.43
CA GLY A 16 -2.99 -2.87 4.28
C GLY A 16 -1.85 -2.30 3.47
N LEU A 17 -1.46 -1.06 3.75
CA LEU A 17 -0.30 -0.41 3.15
C LEU A 17 0.93 -0.58 4.05
N ILE A 18 2.08 -0.94 3.48
CA ILE A 18 3.36 -0.99 4.20
C ILE A 18 4.33 -0.02 3.54
N SER A 19 4.98 0.83 4.33
CA SER A 19 6.00 1.73 3.81
C SER A 19 7.05 2.12 4.84
N TRP A 20 8.20 2.59 4.36
CA TRP A 20 9.35 2.92 5.20
C TRP A 20 9.97 4.27 4.79
N GLY A 21 10.70 4.88 5.72
CA GLY A 21 11.43 6.13 5.46
C GLY A 21 10.53 7.30 5.05
N ALA A 22 11.01 8.11 4.10
CA ALA A 22 10.33 9.33 3.65
C ALA A 22 8.94 9.07 3.02
N THR A 23 8.71 7.88 2.45
CA THR A 23 7.44 7.50 1.82
C THR A 23 6.29 7.36 2.85
N GLN A 24 6.61 7.19 4.15
CA GLN A 24 5.59 7.06 5.20
C GLN A 24 4.64 8.27 5.25
N GLY A 25 5.14 9.49 5.03
CA GLY A 25 4.31 10.70 5.07
C GLY A 25 3.20 10.70 4.01
N ALA A 26 3.54 10.32 2.77
CA ALA A 26 2.58 10.22 1.68
C ALA A 26 1.53 9.13 1.93
N VAL A 27 1.94 7.99 2.49
CA VAL A 27 1.02 6.90 2.85
C VAL A 27 0.05 7.32 3.94
N ARG A 28 0.49 8.09 4.95
CA ARG A 28 -0.43 8.61 5.99
C ARG A 28 -1.51 9.49 5.42
N GLU A 29 -1.13 10.43 4.57
CA GLU A 29 -2.11 11.30 3.94
C GLU A 29 -3.07 10.50 3.04
N ALA A 30 -2.57 9.50 2.30
CA ALA A 30 -3.42 8.61 1.52
C ALA A 30 -4.42 7.83 2.39
N VAL A 31 -3.99 7.28 3.54
CA VAL A 31 -4.88 6.61 4.50
C VAL A 31 -5.95 7.57 5.03
N GLN A 32 -5.60 8.81 5.33
CA GLN A 32 -6.56 9.83 5.74
C GLN A 32 -7.60 10.11 4.65
N ARG A 33 -7.18 10.18 3.38
CA ARG A 33 -8.07 10.36 2.23
C ARG A 33 -9.01 9.18 2.03
N PHE A 34 -8.51 7.94 2.11
CA PHE A 34 -9.35 6.74 2.10
C PHE A 34 -10.40 6.77 3.21
N ARG A 35 -10.00 7.14 4.44
CA ARG A 35 -10.92 7.27 5.56
C ARG A 35 -12.01 8.31 5.32
N GLN A 36 -11.69 9.45 4.71
CA GLN A 36 -12.66 10.52 4.39
C GLN A 36 -13.78 10.05 3.46
N ILE A 37 -13.51 9.05 2.62
CA ILE A 37 -14.51 8.45 1.71
C ILE A 37 -15.09 7.13 2.23
N GLY A 38 -14.85 6.78 3.49
CA GLY A 38 -15.37 5.57 4.13
C GLY A 38 -14.72 4.27 3.68
N ALA A 39 -13.50 4.32 3.13
CA ALA A 39 -12.75 3.14 2.71
C ALA A 39 -11.88 2.58 3.85
N ASP A 40 -11.97 1.26 4.06
CA ASP A 40 -11.22 0.55 5.08
C ASP A 40 -9.79 0.22 4.62
N VAL A 41 -8.88 1.17 4.84
CA VAL A 41 -7.44 1.02 4.60
C VAL A 41 -6.67 1.17 5.91
N ALA A 42 -5.81 0.19 6.19
CA ALA A 42 -4.85 0.24 7.30
C ALA A 42 -3.43 0.45 6.78
N ALA A 43 -2.53 0.92 7.63
CA ALA A 43 -1.12 1.04 7.29
C ALA A 43 -0.19 0.61 8.42
N LEU A 44 0.99 0.13 8.06
CA LEU A 44 2.08 -0.23 8.96
C LEU A 44 3.38 0.43 8.50
N TYR A 45 4.11 0.98 9.45
CA TYR A 45 5.37 1.69 9.19
C TYR A 45 6.53 1.07 9.97
N PRO A 46 7.25 0.08 9.38
CA PRO A 46 8.46 -0.46 9.98
C PRO A 46 9.50 0.64 10.22
N LYS A 47 10.03 0.72 11.45
CA LYS A 47 11.13 1.64 11.82
C LYS A 47 12.51 0.98 11.74
N LEU A 48 12.53 -0.35 11.77
CA LEU A 48 13.71 -1.18 11.61
C LEU A 48 13.50 -2.09 10.40
N LEU A 49 14.44 -2.05 9.45
CA LEU A 49 14.42 -2.95 8.29
C LEU A 49 15.20 -4.24 8.52
N TRP A 50 16.28 -4.17 9.32
CA TRP A 50 17.12 -5.32 9.60
C TRP A 50 17.60 -5.36 11.06
N PRO A 51 17.36 -6.45 11.80
CA PRO A 51 16.53 -7.59 11.42
C PRO A 51 15.07 -7.16 11.16
N LEU A 52 14.41 -7.82 10.20
CA LEU A 52 13.03 -7.51 9.83
C LEU A 52 12.08 -7.89 10.97
N PRO A 53 11.08 -7.06 11.34
CA PRO A 53 10.14 -7.36 12.42
C PRO A 53 9.04 -8.34 11.97
N VAL A 54 9.43 -9.59 11.69
CA VAL A 54 8.59 -10.65 11.07
C VAL A 54 7.25 -10.82 11.79
N LYS A 55 7.28 -11.03 13.12
CA LYS A 55 6.06 -11.33 13.91
C LYS A 55 4.97 -10.28 13.72
N ALA A 56 5.36 -9.02 13.64
CA ALA A 56 4.41 -7.94 13.56
C ALA A 56 3.97 -7.61 12.14
N LEU A 57 4.83 -7.86 11.14
CA LEU A 57 4.42 -7.90 9.73
C LEU A 57 3.35 -8.98 9.53
N GLU A 58 3.55 -10.19 10.08
CA GLU A 58 2.58 -11.28 10.00
C GLU A 58 1.28 -10.95 10.74
N THR A 59 1.39 -10.36 11.94
CA THR A 59 0.21 -9.89 12.69
C THR A 59 -0.57 -8.86 11.89
N PHE A 60 0.10 -7.89 11.25
CA PHE A 60 -0.55 -6.89 10.41
C PHE A 60 -1.18 -7.52 9.15
N ALA A 61 -0.44 -8.38 8.45
CA ALA A 61 -0.92 -9.08 7.27
C ALA A 61 -2.16 -9.94 7.56
N SER A 62 -2.23 -10.58 8.73
CA SER A 62 -3.42 -11.35 9.15
C SER A 62 -4.67 -10.49 9.39
N SER A 63 -4.49 -9.17 9.56
CA SER A 63 -5.57 -8.22 9.80
C SER A 63 -6.14 -7.59 8.54
N VAL A 64 -5.52 -7.82 7.37
CA VAL A 64 -5.92 -7.23 6.09
C VAL A 64 -6.12 -8.31 5.03
N LYS A 65 -6.97 -8.06 4.02
CA LYS A 65 -7.14 -9.04 2.93
C LYS A 65 -6.03 -8.96 1.89
N LYS A 66 -5.38 -7.80 1.74
CA LYS A 66 -4.35 -7.56 0.73
C LYS A 66 -3.27 -6.63 1.26
N VAL A 67 -2.00 -7.00 1.08
CA VAL A 67 -0.84 -6.20 1.48
C VAL A 67 -0.24 -5.51 0.25
N VAL A 68 -0.12 -4.18 0.31
CA VAL A 68 0.50 -3.36 -0.73
C VAL A 68 1.69 -2.62 -0.12
N VAL A 69 2.87 -2.81 -0.69
CA VAL A 69 4.11 -2.15 -0.27
C VAL A 69 4.32 -0.92 -1.14
N VAL A 70 4.42 0.25 -0.51
CA VAL A 70 4.65 1.53 -1.19
C VAL A 70 6.09 1.93 -0.97
N GLU A 71 6.88 2.02 -2.05
CA GLU A 71 8.30 2.30 -1.95
C GLU A 71 8.87 3.07 -3.15
N ALA A 72 9.77 4.02 -2.86
CA ALA A 72 10.41 4.87 -3.86
C ALA A 72 11.69 4.22 -4.43
N ASN A 73 11.58 3.00 -4.94
CA ASN A 73 12.65 2.34 -5.68
C ASN A 73 12.09 1.44 -6.78
N LYS A 74 12.86 1.23 -7.84
CA LYS A 74 12.43 0.45 -9.01
C LYS A 74 12.21 -1.04 -8.74
N GLN A 75 12.96 -1.62 -7.80
CA GLN A 75 13.09 -3.08 -7.66
C GLN A 75 12.10 -3.69 -6.66
N GLY A 76 11.36 -2.87 -5.90
CA GLY A 76 10.50 -3.37 -4.85
C GLY A 76 11.31 -4.03 -3.73
N GLN A 77 12.36 -3.37 -3.23
CA GLN A 77 13.32 -3.96 -2.30
C GLN A 77 12.68 -4.34 -0.96
N LEU A 78 11.84 -3.48 -0.39
CA LEU A 78 11.13 -3.77 0.85
C LEU A 78 10.14 -4.92 0.65
N ALA A 79 9.38 -4.89 -0.44
CA ALA A 79 8.45 -5.98 -0.77
C ALA A 79 9.20 -7.32 -0.91
N SER A 80 10.37 -7.30 -1.54
CA SER A 80 11.21 -8.49 -1.72
C SER A 80 11.79 -9.00 -0.40
N MET A 81 12.24 -8.13 0.49
CA MET A 81 12.66 -8.51 1.85
C MET A 81 11.51 -9.16 2.63
N ILE A 82 10.32 -8.56 2.60
CA ILE A 82 9.14 -9.11 3.28
C ILE A 82 8.81 -10.50 2.76
N ARG A 83 8.81 -10.71 1.43
CA ARG A 83 8.54 -12.04 0.84
C ARG A 83 9.64 -13.07 1.10
N ALA A 84 10.88 -12.62 1.31
CA ALA A 84 12.01 -13.53 1.60
C ALA A 84 11.96 -14.05 3.04
N ASP A 85 11.66 -13.17 4.00
CA ASP A 85 11.71 -13.49 5.43
C ASP A 85 10.34 -13.91 6.01
N THR A 86 9.27 -13.78 5.24
CA THR A 86 7.90 -14.10 5.66
C THR A 86 7.13 -14.83 4.56
N ARG A 87 5.92 -15.33 4.87
CA ARG A 87 5.01 -15.93 3.88
C ARG A 87 3.97 -14.94 3.34
N ILE A 88 4.16 -13.64 3.58
CA ILE A 88 3.20 -12.61 3.21
C ILE A 88 3.26 -12.39 1.71
N GLU A 89 2.13 -12.59 1.02
CA GLU A 89 1.98 -12.13 -0.36
C GLU A 89 1.90 -10.60 -0.36
N THR A 90 2.71 -9.96 -1.19
CA THR A 90 2.77 -8.50 -1.30
C THR A 90 2.55 -8.07 -2.74
N HIS A 91 1.78 -7.02 -2.94
CA HIS A 91 1.82 -6.23 -4.16
C HIS A 91 2.62 -4.94 -3.94
N GLY A 92 2.95 -4.22 -5.00
CA GLY A 92 3.78 -3.04 -4.90
C GLY A 92 3.22 -1.83 -5.64
N ILE A 93 3.45 -0.66 -5.06
CA ILE A 93 3.41 0.64 -5.74
C ILE A 93 4.84 1.16 -5.70
N GLN A 94 5.52 1.07 -6.84
CA GLN A 94 6.89 1.55 -7.01
C GLN A 94 6.92 2.82 -7.83
N THR A 95 7.76 3.77 -7.41
CA THR A 95 8.17 4.88 -8.28
C THR A 95 9.68 5.03 -8.24
N TYR A 96 10.24 5.49 -9.35
CA TYR A 96 11.68 5.72 -9.50
C TYR A 96 11.93 6.86 -10.49
N SER A 97 11.32 8.02 -10.24
CA SER A 97 11.45 9.21 -11.10
C SER A 97 12.34 10.30 -10.51
N GLY A 98 12.91 10.08 -9.31
CA GLY A 98 13.62 11.12 -8.55
C GLY A 98 12.70 12.11 -7.84
N VAL A 99 11.39 11.99 -8.03
CA VAL A 99 10.37 12.78 -7.32
C VAL A 99 9.80 11.94 -6.17
N PRO A 100 9.57 12.52 -4.97
CA PRO A 100 8.90 11.82 -3.88
C PRO A 100 7.51 11.31 -4.31
N ILE A 101 7.14 10.13 -3.81
CA ILE A 101 5.79 9.58 -3.98
C ILE A 101 4.79 10.55 -3.35
N SER A 102 3.80 10.97 -4.12
CA SER A 102 2.71 11.80 -3.62
C SER A 102 1.59 10.93 -3.02
N PRO A 103 0.79 11.48 -2.11
CA PRO A 103 -0.42 10.80 -1.61
C PRO A 103 -1.37 10.36 -2.74
N TRP A 104 -1.39 11.09 -3.87
CA TRP A 104 -2.25 10.82 -5.02
C TRP A 104 -1.78 9.63 -5.86
N ASP A 105 -0.48 9.36 -5.89
CA ASP A 105 0.06 8.14 -6.50
C ASP A 105 -0.44 6.88 -5.78
N ILE A 106 -0.79 7.02 -4.49
CA ILE A 106 -1.29 5.95 -3.63
C ILE A 106 -2.83 5.93 -3.63
N PHE A 107 -3.50 7.06 -3.40
CA PHE A 107 -4.96 7.14 -3.30
C PHE A 107 -5.67 7.08 -4.67
N GLY A 108 -4.94 7.30 -5.77
CA GLY A 108 -5.49 7.46 -7.11
C GLY A 108 -5.75 6.15 -7.85
N LYS A 109 -5.21 6.05 -9.07
CA LYS A 109 -5.61 5.05 -10.09
C LYS A 109 -5.47 3.59 -9.68
N GLU A 110 -4.66 3.29 -8.66
CA GLU A 110 -4.37 1.93 -8.24
C GLU A 110 -5.43 1.33 -7.31
N PHE A 111 -6.41 2.14 -6.89
CA PHE A 111 -7.50 1.70 -6.03
C PHE A 111 -8.86 1.97 -6.64
N ILE A 112 -9.75 1.01 -6.46
CA ILE A 112 -11.17 1.12 -6.78
C ILE A 112 -11.92 1.15 -5.46
N VAL A 113 -12.69 2.21 -5.22
CA VAL A 113 -13.56 2.32 -4.04
C VAL A 113 -15.01 2.24 -4.50
N ARG A 114 -15.74 1.25 -4.00
CA ARG A 114 -17.16 1.05 -4.28
C ARG A 114 -18.01 1.94 -3.37
N ARG A 115 -19.26 2.20 -3.77
CA ARG A 115 -20.22 3.03 -3.02
C ARG A 115 -20.50 2.53 -1.59
N ASN A 116 -20.28 1.25 -1.32
CA ASN A 116 -20.44 0.64 0.01
C ASN A 116 -19.18 0.77 0.89
N GLY A 117 -18.15 1.48 0.45
CA GLY A 117 -16.89 1.65 1.18
C GLY A 117 -15.86 0.54 0.94
N GLU A 118 -16.18 -0.50 0.17
CA GLU A 118 -15.21 -1.53 -0.18
C GLU A 118 -14.10 -0.95 -1.06
N VAL A 119 -12.85 -1.24 -0.71
CA VAL A 119 -11.67 -0.80 -1.44
C VAL A 119 -10.92 -2.00 -1.99
N TYR A 120 -10.54 -1.90 -3.27
CA TYR A 120 -9.81 -2.93 -3.99
C TYR A 120 -8.55 -2.34 -4.58
N PHE A 121 -7.43 -3.02 -4.40
CA PHE A 121 -6.20 -2.70 -5.13
C PHE A 121 -6.27 -3.33 -6.53
N ASN A 122 -6.20 -2.48 -7.56
CA ASN A 122 -6.31 -2.84 -8.98
C ASN A 122 -4.95 -3.13 -9.65
N GLY A 123 -3.84 -2.93 -8.93
CA GLY A 123 -2.49 -3.22 -9.44
C GLY A 123 -1.82 -2.02 -10.10
N ALA A 124 -0.56 -1.77 -9.73
CA ALA A 124 0.22 -0.68 -10.29
C ALA A 124 0.53 -0.87 -11.78
N GLN A 125 -0.07 -0.05 -12.65
CA GLN A 125 0.45 0.10 -14.01
C GLN A 125 1.74 0.92 -13.93
N SER A 126 2.89 0.25 -14.11
CA SER A 126 4.19 0.88 -14.25
C SER A 126 4.12 2.04 -15.25
N SER A 127 4.73 3.19 -14.90
CA SER A 127 4.75 4.38 -15.75
C SER A 127 5.53 4.22 -17.07
N ASP A 128 6.07 3.03 -17.34
CA ASP A 128 6.80 2.71 -18.57
C ASP A 128 5.94 1.77 -19.46
N GLY A 129 5.11 2.41 -20.31
CA GLY A 129 4.48 1.94 -21.57
C GLY A 129 3.99 0.50 -21.77
N VAL A 130 2.68 0.32 -22.01
CA VAL A 130 2.00 -0.18 -23.24
C VAL A 130 0.49 -0.22 -22.94
N GLN A 131 -0.34 0.38 -23.81
CA GLN A 131 -1.80 0.29 -23.74
C GLN A 131 -2.25 -1.07 -24.26
N ASP A 132 -2.95 -1.86 -23.44
CA ASP A 132 -3.83 -2.92 -23.93
C ASP A 132 -5.27 -2.58 -23.54
N GLY A 133 -6.14 -2.67 -24.56
CA GLY A 133 -7.51 -2.19 -24.55
C GLY A 133 -8.47 -3.29 -24.16
N SER A 134 -9.00 -3.20 -22.94
CA SER A 134 -10.30 -3.79 -22.61
C SER A 134 -11.03 -2.84 -21.66
N GLN A 135 -11.93 -2.02 -22.21
CA GLN A 135 -12.88 -1.25 -21.42
C GLN A 135 -13.92 -2.22 -20.83
N GLY A 136 -13.88 -2.40 -19.52
CA GLY A 136 -14.95 -2.98 -18.72
C GLY A 136 -15.32 -2.00 -17.61
N ASP A 137 -16.61 -1.75 -17.45
CA ASP A 137 -17.31 -0.82 -16.55
C ASP A 137 -16.53 -0.32 -15.31
N VAL A 138 -15.95 0.89 -15.43
CA VAL A 138 -15.37 1.66 -14.32
C VAL A 138 -16.36 2.75 -13.92
N VAL A 139 -17.00 2.58 -12.75
CA VAL A 139 -17.80 3.66 -12.15
C VAL A 139 -16.87 4.50 -11.26
N SER A 140 -16.51 5.68 -11.79
CA SER A 140 -15.71 6.76 -11.20
C SER A 140 -14.29 6.41 -10.74
N ARG A 141 -13.30 6.80 -11.57
CA ARG A 141 -11.96 7.16 -11.07
C ARG A 141 -12.13 8.24 -10.01
N VAL A 142 -11.50 8.08 -8.85
CA VAL A 142 -11.36 9.15 -7.87
C VAL A 142 -10.70 10.33 -8.59
N ARG A 143 -11.44 11.43 -8.73
CA ARG A 143 -10.95 12.69 -9.33
C ARG A 143 -10.16 13.49 -8.31
#